data_AF-A0A0B1S7L2-F1
#
_entry.id   AF-A0A0B1S7L2-F1
#
_cell.length_a   1.000
_cell.length_b   1.000
_cell.length_c   1.000
_cell.angle_alpha   90.00
_cell.angle_beta   90.00
_cell.angle_gamma   90.00
#
_symmetry.space_group_name_H-M   'P 1'
#
loop_
_entity.id
_entity.type
_entity.pdbx_description
1 polymer ?
#
loop_
_entity_poly.entity_id
_entity_poly.type
_entity_poly.pdbx_seq_one_letter_code
_entity_poly.pdbx_strand_id
1 'polypeptide(L)'
;MVVCAEEVKRAAERFRGQIHRTPVISCESIDKLAGCKVLMKCEHLQKTGSFKARGALNAVQKLKDEGKVQGVVSYPHQILFFYIVLLF
;
A
#
# COMPACT_ATOMS: atom_id res chain seq x y z
N MET A 1 -8.19 17.03 9.08
CA MET A 1 -6.97 16.34 9.55
C MET A 1 -5.93 16.46 8.44
N VAL A 2 -4.89 17.26 8.64
CA VAL A 2 -3.85 17.47 7.62
C VAL A 2 -2.80 16.39 7.81
N VAL A 3 -2.48 15.65 6.74
CA VAL A 3 -1.41 14.64 6.77
C VAL A 3 -0.14 15.26 6.19
N CYS A 4 0.96 15.24 6.95
CA CYS A 4 2.26 15.74 6.49
C CYS A 4 3.24 14.61 6.16
N ALA A 5 4.32 14.94 5.44
CA ALA A 5 5.34 13.97 5.05
C ALA A 5 5.95 13.24 6.26
N GLU A 6 6.14 13.95 7.38
CA GLU A 6 6.65 13.38 8.63
C GLU A 6 5.72 12.31 9.21
N GLU A 7 4.40 12.46 9.10
CA GLU A 7 3.46 11.43 9.54
C GLU A 7 3.56 10.15 8.70
N VAL A 8 3.76 10.30 7.38
CA VAL A 8 3.98 9.16 6.47
C VAL A 8 5.28 8.44 6.82
N LYS A 9 6.37 9.17 7.10
CA LYS A 9 7.65 8.60 7.55
C LYS A 9 7.48 7.85 8.88
N ARG A 10 6.83 8.46 9.86
CA ARG A 10 6.53 7.82 11.16
C ARG A 10 5.66 6.57 11.01
N ALA A 11 4.69 6.59 10.09
CA ALA A 11 3.91 5.40 9.77
C ALA A 11 4.80 4.29 9.21
N ALA A 12 5.67 4.63 8.25
CA ALA A 12 6.59 3.67 7.63
C ALA A 12 7.54 2.99 8.65
N GLU A 13 8.02 3.74 9.64
CA GLU A 13 8.83 3.17 10.73
C GLU A 13 8.02 2.27 11.66
N ARG A 14 6.78 2.64 12.03
CA ARG A 14 5.93 1.86 12.94
C ARG A 14 5.69 0.42 12.47
N PHE A 15 5.52 0.21 11.16
CA PHE A 15 5.29 -1.12 10.60
C PHE A 15 6.49 -1.67 9.81
N ARG A 16 7.70 -1.15 10.06
CA ARG A 16 8.92 -1.64 9.41
C ARG A 16 9.10 -3.14 9.64
N GLY A 17 9.39 -3.88 8.57
CA GLY A 17 9.51 -5.34 8.60
C GLY A 17 8.18 -6.11 8.57
N GLN A 18 7.04 -5.45 8.80
CA GLN A 18 5.72 -6.09 8.78
C GLN A 18 5.04 -6.02 7.42
N ILE A 19 5.57 -5.21 6.49
CA ILE A 19 5.05 -5.08 5.12
C ILE A 19 6.17 -5.33 4.10
N HIS A 20 5.81 -5.75 2.88
CA HIS A 20 6.80 -5.95 1.83
C HIS A 20 7.32 -4.62 1.30
N ARG A 21 8.64 -4.52 1.13
CA ARG A 21 9.25 -3.54 0.23
C ARG A 21 9.07 -4.07 -1.19
N THR A 22 7.94 -3.71 -1.78
CA THR A 22 7.58 -4.06 -3.15
C THR A 22 8.61 -3.50 -4.14
N PRO A 23 8.93 -4.22 -5.23
CA PRO A 23 9.91 -3.76 -6.20
C PRO A 23 9.40 -2.53 -6.96
N VAL A 24 10.35 -1.81 -7.55
CA VAL A 24 10.09 -0.85 -8.62
C VAL A 24 10.67 -1.46 -9.88
N ILE A 25 9.82 -1.65 -10.88
CA ILE A 25 10.22 -2.26 -12.15
C ILE A 25 10.05 -1.26 -13.29
N SER A 26 10.81 -1.44 -14.37
CA SER A 26 10.61 -0.75 -15.64
C SER A 26 10.48 -1.78 -16.75
N CYS A 27 9.80 -1.42 -17.83
CA CYS A 27 9.64 -2.27 -19.01
C CYS A 27 9.96 -1.46 -20.25
N GLU A 28 10.91 -1.93 -21.06
CA GLU A 28 11.36 -1.21 -22.25
C GLU A 28 10.22 -0.98 -23.27
N SER A 29 9.32 -1.96 -23.42
CA SER A 29 8.15 -1.81 -24.30
C SER A 29 7.22 -0.69 -23.84
N ILE A 30 7.01 -0.57 -22.53
CA ILE A 30 6.19 0.51 -21.94
C ILE A 30 6.90 1.85 -22.05
N ASP A 31 8.22 1.87 -21.82
CA ASP A 31 9.04 3.09 -21.94
C ASP A 31 8.95 3.65 -23.38
N LYS A 32 9.05 2.77 -24.40
CA LYS A 32 8.89 3.13 -25.81
C LYS A 32 7.49 3.65 -26.12
N LEU A 33 6.45 3.00 -25.60
CA LEU A 33 5.06 3.42 -25.81
C LEU A 33 4.76 4.79 -25.18
N ALA A 34 5.32 5.05 -23.99
CA ALA A 34 5.14 6.30 -23.26
C ALA A 34 6.06 7.44 -23.75
N GLY A 35 7.10 7.13 -24.52
CA GLY A 35 8.13 8.09 -24.94
C GLY A 35 9.01 8.60 -23.79
N CYS A 36 8.98 7.92 -22.63
CA CYS A 36 9.72 8.30 -21.43
C CYS A 36 9.98 7.08 -20.54
N LYS A 37 10.84 7.25 -19.51
CA LYS A 37 11.10 6.18 -18.54
C LYS A 37 9.91 6.02 -17.59
N VAL A 38 9.27 4.85 -17.60
CA VAL A 38 8.15 4.51 -16.72
C VAL A 38 8.63 3.58 -15.60
N LEU A 39 8.42 4.02 -14.36
CA LEU A 39 8.71 3.24 -13.16
C LEU A 39 7.42 2.80 -12.50
N MET A 40 7.24 1.49 -12.37
CA MET A 40 6.05 0.88 -11.79
C MET A 40 6.34 0.40 -10.38
N LYS A 41 5.59 0.91 -9.41
CA LYS A 41 5.62 0.44 -8.03
C LYS A 41 4.66 -0.74 -7.87
N CYS A 42 5.19 -1.95 -7.71
CA CYS A 42 4.41 -3.19 -7.76
C CYS A 42 3.66 -3.50 -6.47
N GLU A 43 2.69 -2.65 -6.07
CA GLU A 43 1.87 -2.91 -4.87
C GLU A 43 0.92 -4.11 -5.00
N HIS A 44 0.71 -4.64 -6.20
CA HIS A 44 0.02 -5.93 -6.38
C HIS A 44 0.82 -7.12 -5.79
N LEU A 45 2.13 -6.95 -5.53
CA LEU A 45 2.98 -7.93 -4.83
C LEU A 45 3.06 -7.67 -3.32
N GLN A 46 2.30 -6.70 -2.81
CA GLN A 46 2.19 -6.48 -1.38
C GLN A 46 1.41 -7.63 -0.73
N LYS A 47 1.50 -7.75 0.60
CA LYS A 47 0.57 -8.57 1.38
C LYS A 47 -0.87 -8.30 0.96
N THR A 48 -1.68 -9.36 0.88
CA THR A 48 -3.08 -9.33 0.39
C THR A 48 -3.24 -8.83 -1.05
N GLY A 49 -2.16 -8.78 -1.84
CA GLY A 49 -2.13 -8.45 -3.27
C GLY A 49 -2.55 -7.02 -3.64
N SER A 50 -2.49 -6.08 -2.70
CA SER A 50 -2.69 -4.65 -2.99
C SER A 50 -2.06 -3.76 -1.93
N PHE A 51 -1.98 -2.46 -2.19
CA PHE A 51 -1.42 -1.47 -1.26
C PHE A 51 -2.19 -1.35 0.07
N LYS A 52 -3.43 -1.86 0.15
CA LYS A 52 -4.36 -1.65 1.28
C LYS A 52 -3.82 -2.17 2.61
N ALA A 53 -2.97 -3.21 2.58
CA ALA A 53 -2.32 -3.74 3.77
C ALA A 53 -1.53 -2.67 4.56
N ARG A 54 -0.95 -1.67 3.87
CA ARG A 54 -0.21 -0.58 4.52
C ARG A 54 -1.11 0.29 5.40
N GLY A 55 -2.26 0.69 4.85
CA GLY A 55 -3.22 1.56 5.52
C GLY A 55 -3.91 0.84 6.68
N ALA A 56 -4.33 -0.40 6.46
CA ALA A 56 -4.95 -1.24 7.49
C ALA A 56 -4.02 -1.42 8.69
N LEU A 57 -2.75 -1.75 8.44
CA LEU A 57 -1.77 -1.96 9.52
C LEU A 57 -1.48 -0.67 10.30
N ASN A 58 -1.31 0.46 9.62
CA ASN A 58 -1.12 1.76 10.28
C ASN A 58 -2.30 2.14 11.17
N ALA A 59 -3.54 1.90 10.70
CA ALA A 59 -4.75 2.22 11.46
C ALA A 59 -4.87 1.35 12.71
N VAL A 60 -4.70 0.03 12.57
CA VAL A 60 -4.77 -0.92 13.69
C VAL A 60 -3.65 -0.64 14.70
N GLN A 61 -2.42 -0.41 14.25
CA GLN A 61 -1.30 -0.13 15.15
C GLN A 61 -1.53 1.17 15.94
N LYS A 62 -2.02 2.23 15.29
CA LYS A 62 -2.35 3.48 15.97
C LYS A 62 -3.43 3.29 17.06
N LEU A 63 -4.48 2.54 16.75
CA LEU A 63 -5.54 2.24 17.73
C LEU A 63 -5.04 1.41 18.91
N LYS A 64 -4.11 0.46 18.63
CA LYS A 64 -3.45 -0.34 19.66
C LYS A 64 -2.54 0.51 20.55
N ASP A 65 -1.74 1.38 19.96
CA ASP A 65 -0.83 2.29 20.68
C ASP A 65 -1.61 3.26 21.59
N GLU A 66 -2.82 3.67 21.17
CA GLU A 66 -3.72 4.49 21.98
C GLU A 66 -4.44 3.70 23.10
N GLY A 67 -4.28 2.37 23.17
CA GLY A 67 -4.92 1.50 24.17
C GLY A 67 -6.44 1.36 23.98
N LYS A 68 -6.97 1.72 22.80
CA LYS A 68 -8.42 1.93 22.59
C LYS A 68 -9.17 0.75 21.99
N VAL A 69 -8.52 -0.40 21.72
CA VAL A 69 -9.16 -1.49 20.97
C VAL A 69 -8.84 -2.88 21.51
N GLN A 70 -9.91 -3.66 21.73
CA GLN A 70 -9.84 -5.12 21.93
C GLN A 70 -10.05 -5.89 20.61
N GLY A 71 -10.58 -5.23 19.58
CA GLY A 71 -10.80 -5.78 18.24
C GLY A 71 -11.16 -4.67 17.24
N VAL A 72 -10.96 -4.94 15.96
CA VAL A 72 -11.25 -3.99 14.86
C VAL A 72 -12.10 -4.69 13.82
N VAL A 73 -13.24 -4.09 13.47
CA VAL A 73 -14.10 -4.53 12.37
C VAL A 73 -14.11 -3.43 11.33
N SER A 74 -13.95 -3.80 10.06
CA SER A 74 -14.00 -2.88 8.92
C SER A 74 -14.79 -3.52 7.79
N TYR A 75 -15.50 -2.69 7.02
CA TYR A 75 -16.23 -3.13 5.84
C TYR A 75 -15.43 -2.77 4.58
N PRO A 76 -14.79 -3.75 3.91
CA PRO A 76 -14.00 -3.48 2.71
C PRO A 76 -14.91 -3.34 1.49
N HIS A 77 -15.35 -2.12 1.18
CA HIS A 77 -15.98 -1.84 -0.11
C HIS A 77 -14.87 -1.67 -1.17
N GLN A 78 -14.31 -2.78 -1.69
CA GLN A 78 -13.57 -2.89 -2.97
C GLN A 78 -12.68 -4.16 -3.01
N ILE A 79 -13.33 -5.31 -3.21
CA ILE A 79 -12.73 -6.54 -3.74
C ILE A 79 -12.46 -6.42 -5.27
N LEU A 80 -13.06 -5.42 -5.94
CA LEU A 80 -13.03 -5.27 -7.40
C LEU A 80 -11.66 -4.88 -8.00
N PHE A 81 -10.71 -4.37 -7.20
CA PHE A 81 -9.41 -3.91 -7.73
C PHE A 81 -8.47 -5.05 -8.14
N PHE A 82 -8.73 -6.29 -7.70
CA PHE A 82 -7.94 -7.46 -8.11
C PHE A 82 -8.23 -7.88 -9.56
N TYR A 83 -9.45 -7.62 -10.05
CA TYR A 83 -9.88 -8.05 -11.38
C TYR A 83 -9.47 -7.10 -12.52
N ILE A 84 -9.25 -5.81 -12.22
CA ILE A 84 -8.95 -4.80 -13.26
C ILE A 84 -7.47 -4.81 -13.69
N VAL A 85 -6.55 -5.25 -12.82
CA VAL A 85 -5.10 -5.29 -13.16
C VAL A 85 -4.72 -6.55 -13.97
N LEU A 86 -5.63 -7.51 -14.12
CA LEU A 86 -5.42 -8.73 -14.92
C LEU A 86 -5.98 -8.63 -16.35
N LEU A 87 -6.59 -7.50 -16.72
CA LEU A 87 -7.24 -7.32 -18.03
C LEU A 87 -6.73 -6.13 -18.85
N PHE A 88 -5.62 -5.50 -18.47
CA PHE A 88 -4.90 -4.54 -19.30
C PHE A 88 -3.38 -4.67 -19.11
#